data_AF-A0A830CDC7-F1
#
_entry.id   AF-A0A830CDC7-F1
#
_cell.length_a   1.000
_cell.length_b   1.000
_cell.length_c   1.000
_cell.angle_alpha   90.00
_cell.angle_beta   90.00
_cell.angle_gamma   90.00
#
_symmetry.space_group_name_H-M   'P 1'
#
loop_
_entity.id
_entity.type
_entity.pdbx_description
1 polymer ?
#
loop_
_entity_poly.entity_id
_entity_poly.type
_entity_poly.pdbx_seq_one_letter_code
_entity_poly.pdbx_strand_id
1 'polypeptide(L)'
;MALRFPRFSQGLAQDPTTRRIWFGIATAHDFESHDDIIEEHLYQNIFASHFGQLAIIFLWTSGNLFHVDWQGNSESWVQDPLHVRPIAHAIWDPHFGQPAVEWWYTIGLRTNEDLYTGALFLLFLSSISLIAGWLHLQPKWKPSVSWFKNAESHLNHHFSVHVAIPTSRGEYVRWNNLLDILPHPQGLGPLFTG
;
A
#
# COMPACT_ATOMS: atom_id res chain seq x y z
N MET A 1 -36.72 -20.88 2.42
CA MET A 1 -36.02 -19.79 3.13
C MET A 1 -34.74 -19.53 2.36
N ALA A 2 -34.59 -18.37 1.71
CA ALA A 2 -33.36 -18.06 0.96
C ALA A 2 -32.18 -17.90 1.94
N LEU A 3 -30.98 -18.32 1.52
CA LEU A 3 -29.79 -18.27 2.36
C LEU A 3 -29.15 -16.88 2.28
N ARG A 4 -28.53 -16.40 3.37
CA ARG A 4 -27.95 -15.03 3.44
C ARG A 4 -26.78 -14.77 2.47
N PHE A 5 -26.23 -15.79 1.82
CA PHE A 5 -25.07 -15.68 0.95
C PHE A 5 -25.30 -16.40 -0.40
N PRO A 6 -24.92 -15.77 -1.53
CA PRO A 6 -24.40 -14.40 -1.65
C PRO A 6 -25.51 -13.34 -1.55
N ARG A 7 -25.26 -12.23 -0.83
CA ARG A 7 -26.26 -11.16 -0.67
C ARG A 7 -26.59 -10.42 -1.97
N PHE A 8 -25.60 -10.34 -2.86
CA PHE A 8 -25.62 -9.56 -4.10
C PHE A 8 -26.22 -10.28 -5.31
N SER A 9 -26.67 -11.54 -5.14
CA SER A 9 -27.40 -12.27 -6.19
C SER A 9 -28.43 -13.20 -5.59
N GLN A 10 -29.71 -12.83 -5.68
CA GLN A 10 -30.85 -13.61 -5.20
C GLN A 10 -31.00 -14.92 -5.96
N GLY A 11 -30.74 -14.92 -7.27
CA GLY A 11 -30.76 -16.14 -8.09
C GLY A 11 -29.74 -17.17 -7.58
N LEU A 12 -28.53 -16.72 -7.23
CA LEU A 12 -27.50 -17.59 -6.68
C LEU A 12 -27.74 -17.94 -5.20
N ALA A 13 -28.31 -17.04 -4.40
CA ALA A 13 -28.70 -17.31 -3.01
C ALA A 13 -29.79 -18.40 -2.84
N GLN A 14 -30.53 -18.68 -3.92
CA GLN A 14 -31.54 -19.73 -3.99
C GLN A 14 -30.97 -21.10 -4.43
N ASP A 15 -29.74 -21.17 -4.95
CA ASP A 15 -29.10 -22.43 -5.35
C ASP A 15 -28.85 -23.33 -4.10
N PRO A 16 -29.48 -24.51 -4.02
CA PRO A 16 -29.39 -25.38 -2.84
C PRO A 16 -28.07 -26.16 -2.78
N THR A 17 -27.23 -26.10 -3.82
CA THR A 17 -26.01 -26.90 -3.95
C THR A 17 -24.76 -26.17 -3.44
N THR A 18 -23.62 -26.86 -3.45
CA THR A 18 -22.31 -26.25 -3.16
C THR A 18 -21.85 -25.27 -4.25
N ARG A 19 -22.43 -25.31 -5.46
CA ARG A 19 -22.15 -24.36 -6.55
C ARG A 19 -22.34 -22.91 -6.09
N ARG A 20 -23.37 -22.64 -5.29
CA ARG A 20 -23.65 -21.34 -4.65
C ARG A 20 -22.43 -20.73 -3.96
N ILE A 21 -21.65 -21.55 -3.26
CA ILE A 21 -20.47 -21.08 -2.51
C ILE A 21 -19.37 -20.69 -3.48
N TRP A 22 -19.05 -21.56 -4.44
CA TRP A 22 -18.00 -21.33 -5.43
C TRP A 22 -18.28 -20.12 -6.31
N PHE A 23 -19.48 -20.03 -6.89
CA PHE A 23 -19.86 -18.87 -7.70
C PHE A 23 -19.98 -17.60 -6.87
N GLY A 24 -20.47 -17.68 -5.62
CA GLY A 24 -20.57 -16.53 -4.73
C GLY A 24 -19.22 -15.97 -4.29
N ILE A 25 -18.14 -16.74 -4.38
CA ILE A 25 -16.76 -16.25 -4.24
C ILE A 25 -16.26 -15.72 -5.59
N ALA A 26 -16.48 -16.46 -6.68
CA ALA A 26 -15.97 -16.10 -8.01
C ALA A 26 -16.54 -14.78 -8.58
N THR A 27 -17.81 -14.46 -8.32
CA THR A 27 -18.47 -13.23 -8.79
C THR A 27 -18.54 -12.12 -7.74
N ALA A 28 -17.85 -12.28 -6.60
CA ALA A 28 -17.90 -11.30 -5.50
C ALA A 28 -17.39 -9.89 -5.89
N HIS A 29 -16.46 -9.80 -6.85
CA HIS A 29 -15.90 -8.56 -7.37
C HIS A 29 -16.42 -8.18 -8.78
N ASP A 30 -17.30 -9.01 -9.35
CA ASP A 30 -17.99 -8.70 -10.61
C ASP A 30 -19.19 -7.80 -10.33
N PHE A 31 -18.91 -6.57 -9.90
CA PHE A 31 -19.94 -5.64 -9.39
C PHE A 31 -21.01 -5.29 -10.44
N GLU A 32 -20.70 -5.38 -11.73
CA GLU A 32 -21.65 -5.12 -12.82
C GLU A 32 -22.73 -6.19 -12.94
N SER A 33 -22.46 -7.42 -12.47
CA SER A 33 -23.45 -8.52 -12.46
C SER A 33 -24.28 -8.61 -11.18
N HIS A 34 -24.10 -7.69 -10.23
CA HIS A 34 -24.82 -7.69 -8.95
C HIS A 34 -26.26 -7.18 -9.12
N ASP A 35 -27.20 -7.81 -8.42
CA ASP A 35 -28.61 -7.43 -8.46
C ASP A 35 -28.80 -5.94 -8.07
N ASP A 36 -29.65 -5.23 -8.83
CA ASP A 36 -30.01 -3.81 -8.63
C ASP A 36 -28.82 -2.82 -8.62
N ILE A 37 -27.66 -3.18 -9.20
CA ILE A 37 -26.54 -2.25 -9.32
C ILE A 37 -26.86 -1.09 -10.30
N ILE A 38 -26.47 0.13 -9.91
CA ILE A 38 -26.54 1.33 -10.76
C ILE A 38 -25.14 1.91 -10.95
N GLU A 39 -24.93 2.62 -12.06
CA GLU A 39 -23.61 3.19 -12.44
C GLU A 39 -22.95 3.99 -11.30
N GLU A 40 -23.72 4.80 -10.57
CA GLU A 40 -23.19 5.57 -9.43
C GLU A 40 -22.65 4.65 -8.31
N HIS A 41 -23.40 3.63 -7.93
CA HIS A 41 -22.99 2.68 -6.89
C HIS A 41 -21.83 1.79 -7.35
N LEU A 42 -21.78 1.44 -8.65
CA LEU A 42 -20.65 0.73 -9.25
C LEU A 42 -19.34 1.52 -9.05
N TYR A 43 -19.31 2.79 -9.49
CA TYR A 43 -18.12 3.63 -9.31
C TYR A 43 -17.77 3.88 -7.84
N GLN A 44 -18.75 4.11 -6.96
CA GLN A 44 -18.52 4.31 -5.52
C GLN A 44 -17.96 3.05 -4.83
N ASN A 45 -18.45 1.86 -5.18
CA ASN A 45 -17.94 0.59 -4.68
C ASN A 45 -16.49 0.37 -5.16
N ILE A 46 -16.23 0.54 -6.46
CA ILE A 46 -14.89 0.45 -7.05
C ILE A 46 -13.92 1.43 -6.34
N PHE A 47 -14.34 2.67 -6.10
CA PHE A 47 -13.52 3.68 -5.44
C PHE A 47 -13.14 3.30 -4.00
N ALA A 48 -14.11 2.85 -3.20
CA ALA A 48 -13.84 2.35 -1.85
C ALA A 48 -12.97 1.08 -1.86
N SER A 49 -13.12 0.20 -2.84
CA SER A 49 -12.25 -0.98 -3.02
C SER A 49 -10.80 -0.59 -3.32
N HIS A 50 -10.54 0.48 -4.08
CA HIS A 50 -9.17 0.98 -4.29
C HIS A 50 -8.52 1.45 -2.99
N PHE A 51 -9.26 2.16 -2.12
CA PHE A 51 -8.76 2.53 -0.79
C PHE A 51 -8.46 1.32 0.10
N GLY A 52 -9.30 0.28 0.04
CA GLY A 52 -9.03 -1.00 0.71
C GLY A 52 -7.76 -1.68 0.19
N GLN A 53 -7.56 -1.70 -1.13
CA GLN A 53 -6.36 -2.28 -1.74
C GLN A 53 -5.08 -1.48 -1.40
N LEU A 54 -5.14 -0.15 -1.39
CA LEU A 54 -4.04 0.71 -0.96
C LEU A 54 -3.68 0.45 0.52
N ALA A 55 -4.69 0.32 1.39
CA ALA A 55 -4.48 -0.02 2.79
C ALA A 55 -3.76 -1.38 2.97
N ILE A 56 -4.13 -2.40 2.18
CA ILE A 56 -3.46 -3.71 2.18
C ILE A 56 -2.00 -3.58 1.71
N ILE A 57 -1.73 -2.80 0.65
CA ILE A 57 -0.36 -2.56 0.16
C ILE A 57 0.51 -1.85 1.21
N PHE A 58 -0.02 -0.81 1.87
CA PHE A 58 0.69 -0.10 2.93
C PHE A 58 0.91 -0.98 4.17
N LEU A 59 -0.08 -1.76 4.57
CA LEU A 59 0.02 -2.71 5.70
C LEU A 59 1.04 -3.82 5.40
N TRP A 60 1.03 -4.38 4.19
CA TRP A 60 2.01 -5.38 3.76
C TRP A 60 3.42 -4.78 3.78
N THR A 61 3.62 -3.61 3.19
CA THR A 61 4.94 -2.95 3.18
C THR A 61 5.41 -2.61 4.61
N SER A 62 4.50 -2.10 5.47
CA SER A 62 4.74 -1.87 6.89
C SER A 62 5.19 -3.14 7.63
N GLY A 63 4.47 -4.26 7.44
CA GLY A 63 4.80 -5.54 8.05
C GLY A 63 6.18 -6.07 7.64
N ASN A 64 6.55 -5.95 6.37
CA ASN A 64 7.89 -6.35 5.93
C ASN A 64 8.98 -5.46 6.54
N LEU A 65 8.81 -4.13 6.58
CA LEU A 65 9.76 -3.23 7.26
C LEU A 65 9.91 -3.58 8.74
N PHE A 66 8.79 -3.82 9.43
CA PHE A 66 8.77 -4.19 10.84
C PHE A 66 9.47 -5.53 11.12
N HIS A 67 9.28 -6.54 10.26
CA HIS A 67 9.96 -7.83 10.45
C HIS A 67 11.47 -7.75 10.18
N VAL A 68 11.91 -6.97 9.18
CA VAL A 68 13.34 -6.76 8.88
C VAL A 68 14.02 -5.92 9.97
N ASP A 69 13.31 -4.94 10.56
CA ASP A 69 13.75 -4.21 11.75
C ASP A 69 13.91 -5.15 12.97
N TRP A 70 12.83 -5.81 13.35
CA TRP A 70 12.74 -6.54 14.61
C TRP A 70 13.56 -7.84 14.64
N GLN A 71 13.65 -8.55 13.50
CA GLN A 71 14.21 -9.91 13.41
C GLN A 71 15.28 -10.05 12.33
N GLY A 72 15.50 -9.00 11.52
CA GLY A 72 16.51 -9.00 10.48
C GLY A 72 17.91 -8.65 10.98
N ASN A 73 18.84 -8.55 10.03
CA ASN A 73 20.24 -8.17 10.25
C ASN A 73 20.61 -6.94 9.38
N SER A 74 19.64 -6.02 9.19
CA SER A 74 19.73 -4.94 8.20
C SER A 74 21.03 -4.13 8.31
N GLU A 75 21.41 -3.76 9.53
CA GLU A 75 22.60 -2.94 9.80
C GLU A 75 23.91 -3.68 9.48
N SER A 76 24.00 -4.98 9.81
CA SER A 76 25.17 -5.80 9.44
C SER A 76 25.23 -6.03 7.94
N TRP A 77 24.08 -6.21 7.30
CA TRP A 77 23.97 -6.44 5.86
C TRP A 77 24.33 -5.19 5.04
N VAL A 78 24.00 -4.00 5.53
CA VAL A 78 24.39 -2.71 4.93
C VAL A 78 25.91 -2.53 4.87
N GLN A 79 26.67 -3.07 5.83
CA GLN A 79 28.14 -2.92 5.88
C GLN A 79 28.88 -3.84 4.90
N ASP A 80 28.39 -5.07 4.67
CA ASP A 80 28.97 -6.02 3.71
C ASP A 80 27.88 -6.80 2.95
N PRO A 81 27.21 -6.16 1.98
CA PRO A 81 26.09 -6.75 1.25
C PRO A 81 26.51 -7.84 0.25
N LEU A 82 27.82 -8.09 0.07
CA LEU A 82 28.34 -9.13 -0.83
C LEU A 82 28.56 -10.48 -0.12
N HIS A 83 28.82 -10.47 1.19
CA HIS A 83 29.13 -11.69 1.96
C HIS A 83 28.12 -11.98 3.08
N VAL A 84 27.39 -10.96 3.57
CA VAL A 84 26.27 -11.17 4.51
C VAL A 84 25.01 -11.50 3.71
N ARG A 85 24.22 -12.48 4.16
CA ARG A 85 22.87 -12.74 3.63
C ARG A 85 21.83 -11.99 4.47
N PRO A 86 20.87 -11.27 3.86
CA PRO A 86 19.84 -10.55 4.59
C PRO A 86 18.79 -11.50 5.16
N ILE A 87 18.32 -11.24 6.38
CA ILE A 87 17.26 -11.98 7.05
C ILE A 87 15.93 -11.22 6.90
N ALA A 88 14.87 -11.90 6.45
CA ALA A 88 13.55 -11.28 6.31
C ALA A 88 12.72 -11.30 7.60
N HIS A 89 12.57 -12.47 8.23
CA HIS A 89 11.92 -12.65 9.52
C HIS A 89 12.41 -13.96 10.19
N ALA A 90 12.17 -14.11 11.48
CA ALA A 90 12.43 -15.37 12.19
C ALA A 90 11.41 -16.43 11.75
N ILE A 91 11.84 -17.70 11.63
CA ILE A 91 10.92 -18.83 11.50
C ILE A 91 10.52 -19.29 12.89
N TRP A 92 9.21 -19.37 13.11
CA TRP A 92 8.62 -19.98 14.30
C TRP A 92 7.61 -21.06 13.86
N ASP A 93 8.13 -22.20 13.42
CA ASP A 93 7.34 -23.41 13.19
C ASP A 93 7.83 -24.51 14.14
N PRO A 94 6.97 -25.01 15.06
CA PRO A 94 7.30 -26.11 15.96
C PRO A 94 7.74 -27.42 15.28
N HIS A 95 7.58 -27.56 13.97
CA HIS A 95 7.92 -28.77 13.19
C HIS A 95 9.18 -28.62 12.32
N PHE A 96 9.74 -27.42 12.17
CA PHE A 96 10.93 -27.18 11.32
C PHE A 96 12.18 -26.81 12.13
N GLY A 97 13.34 -26.99 11.50
CA GLY A 97 14.61 -26.37 11.88
C GLY A 97 15.18 -25.51 10.75
N GLN A 98 15.97 -24.50 11.12
CA GLN A 98 16.79 -23.57 10.32
C GLN A 98 16.11 -22.72 9.20
N PRO A 99 16.24 -21.38 9.22
CA PRO A 99 15.69 -20.48 8.19
C PRO A 99 16.50 -20.32 6.88
N ALA A 100 15.83 -19.86 5.83
CA ALA A 100 16.42 -19.34 4.59
C ALA A 100 15.53 -18.25 3.96
N VAL A 101 16.04 -17.03 3.70
CA VAL A 101 15.33 -15.92 3.01
C VAL A 101 16.31 -14.90 2.41
N GLU A 102 15.81 -14.02 1.52
CA GLU A 102 16.44 -12.83 0.88
C GLU A 102 15.28 -11.97 0.28
N TRP A 103 15.33 -10.68 -0.10
CA TRP A 103 16.34 -9.58 -0.12
C TRP A 103 15.61 -8.22 -0.32
N TRP A 104 16.11 -7.07 0.17
CA TRP A 104 15.76 -5.67 -0.24
C TRP A 104 16.92 -4.69 0.08
N TYR A 105 17.14 -3.59 -0.69
CA TYR A 105 18.18 -2.58 -0.36
C TYR A 105 18.04 -1.14 -0.91
N THR A 106 17.50 -0.96 -2.11
CA THR A 106 17.92 0.14 -3.01
C THR A 106 17.52 1.57 -2.57
N ILE A 107 16.71 1.73 -1.52
CA ILE A 107 16.02 2.99 -1.18
C ILE A 107 16.60 3.80 -0.01
N GLY A 108 17.82 3.47 0.47
CA GLY A 108 18.58 4.34 1.38
C GLY A 108 18.26 4.25 2.88
N LEU A 109 17.51 3.22 3.30
CA LEU A 109 17.34 2.84 4.70
C LEU A 109 18.67 2.22 5.21
N ARG A 110 19.08 2.54 6.44
CA ARG A 110 20.43 2.22 6.95
C ARG A 110 20.48 1.73 8.39
N THR A 111 19.53 2.14 9.23
CA THR A 111 19.38 1.66 10.61
C THR A 111 18.05 0.94 10.81
N ASN A 112 17.98 0.14 11.86
CA ASN A 112 16.74 -0.45 12.34
C ASN A 112 15.71 0.66 12.73
N GLU A 113 16.16 1.76 13.34
CA GLU A 113 15.30 2.92 13.65
C GLU A 113 14.63 3.54 12.39
N ASP A 114 15.33 3.59 11.24
CA ASP A 114 14.73 4.04 9.97
C ASP A 114 13.58 3.10 9.54
N LEU A 115 13.79 1.78 9.67
CA LEU A 115 12.84 0.74 9.29
C LEU A 115 11.60 0.76 10.20
N TYR A 116 11.80 0.84 11.52
CA TYR A 116 10.72 0.95 12.50
C TYR A 116 9.85 2.20 12.26
N THR A 117 10.49 3.35 12.04
CA THR A 117 9.80 4.62 11.77
C THR A 117 9.02 4.55 10.46
N GLY A 118 9.61 3.96 9.41
CA GLY A 118 8.93 3.69 8.14
C GLY A 118 7.74 2.74 8.28
N ALA A 119 7.88 1.68 9.08
CA ALA A 119 6.80 0.73 9.35
C ALA A 119 5.60 1.40 10.03
N LEU A 120 5.83 2.20 11.07
CA LEU A 120 4.76 2.95 11.76
C LEU A 120 4.10 3.99 10.85
N PHE A 121 4.88 4.70 10.03
CA PHE A 121 4.34 5.67 9.07
C PHE A 121 3.43 5.00 8.03
N LEU A 122 3.82 3.85 7.48
CA LEU A 122 3.00 3.09 6.54
C LEU A 122 1.76 2.47 7.19
N LEU A 123 1.83 2.05 8.46
CA LEU A 123 0.67 1.60 9.23
C LEU A 123 -0.35 2.73 9.45
N PHE A 124 0.14 3.94 9.68
CA PHE A 124 -0.70 5.14 9.77
C PHE A 124 -1.35 5.49 8.41
N LEU A 125 -0.61 5.43 7.30
CA LEU A 125 -1.18 5.61 5.95
C LEU A 125 -2.22 4.54 5.58
N SER A 126 -1.99 3.28 5.97
CA SER A 126 -2.98 2.20 5.85
C SER A 126 -4.29 2.55 6.58
N SER A 127 -4.16 3.03 7.82
CA SER A 127 -5.30 3.46 8.66
C SER A 127 -6.06 4.64 8.03
N ILE A 128 -5.34 5.65 7.52
CA ILE A 128 -5.95 6.78 6.78
C ILE A 128 -6.68 6.27 5.54
N SER A 129 -6.10 5.35 4.77
CA SER A 129 -6.71 4.82 3.54
C SER A 129 -8.04 4.11 3.84
N LEU A 130 -8.10 3.29 4.90
CA LEU A 130 -9.36 2.66 5.34
C LEU A 130 -10.41 3.70 5.77
N ILE A 131 -10.01 4.72 6.53
CA ILE A 131 -10.91 5.79 6.98
C ILE A 131 -11.41 6.61 5.78
N ALA A 132 -10.56 6.92 4.81
CA ALA A 132 -10.93 7.65 3.59
C ALA A 132 -11.91 6.85 2.72
N GLY A 133 -11.66 5.55 2.52
CA GLY A 133 -12.57 4.65 1.82
C GLY A 133 -13.94 4.55 2.51
N TRP A 134 -13.96 4.42 3.83
CA TRP A 134 -15.21 4.44 4.62
C TRP A 134 -15.93 5.81 4.56
N LEU A 135 -15.17 6.91 4.61
CA LEU A 135 -15.71 8.27 4.57
C LEU A 135 -16.41 8.55 3.24
N HIS A 136 -15.81 8.17 2.12
CA HIS A 136 -16.38 8.35 0.78
C HIS A 136 -17.58 7.45 0.47
N LEU A 137 -17.91 6.49 1.34
CA LEU A 137 -19.19 5.77 1.30
C LEU A 137 -20.31 6.47 2.11
N GLN A 138 -19.98 7.45 2.96
CA GLN A 138 -20.99 8.17 3.75
C GLN A 138 -21.80 9.14 2.87
N PRO A 139 -23.12 9.30 3.07
CA PRO A 139 -23.99 10.06 2.16
C PRO A 139 -23.55 11.49 1.81
N LYS A 140 -22.84 12.17 2.72
CA LYS A 140 -22.33 13.54 2.52
C LYS A 140 -21.08 13.63 1.63
N TRP A 141 -20.31 12.55 1.52
CA TRP A 141 -18.95 12.56 0.94
C TRP A 141 -18.78 11.61 -0.26
N LYS A 142 -19.89 11.02 -0.72
CA LYS A 142 -19.98 10.21 -1.94
C LYS A 142 -19.67 11.06 -3.18
N PRO A 143 -18.68 10.69 -4.02
CA PRO A 143 -18.45 11.36 -5.29
C PRO A 143 -19.55 11.04 -6.31
N SER A 144 -19.84 11.99 -7.19
CA SER A 144 -20.79 11.84 -8.30
C SER A 144 -20.17 11.10 -9.50
N VAL A 145 -21.00 10.52 -10.37
CA VAL A 145 -20.55 9.93 -11.65
C VAL A 145 -19.79 10.95 -12.51
N SER A 146 -20.18 12.23 -12.48
CA SER A 146 -19.49 13.31 -13.20
C SER A 146 -18.08 13.58 -12.67
N TRP A 147 -17.82 13.37 -11.38
CA TRP A 147 -16.47 13.44 -10.81
C TRP A 147 -15.62 12.27 -11.32
N PHE A 148 -16.13 11.04 -11.24
CA PHE A 148 -15.43 9.85 -11.73
C PHE A 148 -15.05 9.93 -13.22
N LYS A 149 -15.92 10.53 -14.05
CA LYS A 149 -15.70 10.67 -15.49
C LYS A 149 -14.83 11.88 -15.90
N ASN A 150 -14.32 12.68 -14.96
CA ASN A 150 -13.43 13.80 -15.25
C ASN A 150 -11.97 13.35 -15.50
N ALA A 151 -11.73 12.75 -16.67
CA ALA A 151 -10.43 12.22 -17.05
C ALA A 151 -9.31 13.29 -17.08
N GLU A 152 -9.60 14.49 -17.58
CA GLU A 152 -8.62 15.59 -17.66
C GLU A 152 -8.06 15.96 -16.28
N SER A 153 -8.95 16.15 -15.29
CA SER A 153 -8.54 16.47 -13.93
C SER A 153 -7.71 15.36 -13.29
N HIS A 154 -8.07 14.09 -13.51
CA HIS A 154 -7.32 12.95 -12.97
C HIS A 154 -5.93 12.80 -13.60
N LEU A 155 -5.82 12.95 -14.93
CA LEU A 155 -4.54 12.89 -15.63
C LEU A 155 -3.59 14.01 -15.14
N ASN A 156 -4.09 15.25 -15.08
CA ASN A 156 -3.29 16.40 -14.63
C ASN A 156 -2.78 16.23 -13.19
N HIS A 157 -3.57 15.64 -12.30
CA HIS A 157 -3.16 15.38 -10.92
C HIS A 157 -2.16 14.21 -10.80
N HIS A 158 -2.31 13.15 -11.60
CA HIS A 158 -1.50 11.94 -11.48
C HIS A 158 -0.08 12.05 -12.08
N PHE A 159 0.16 12.93 -13.06
CA PHE A 159 1.46 13.03 -13.73
C PHE A 159 2.48 14.00 -13.08
N SER A 160 2.20 14.54 -11.90
CA SER A 160 3.11 15.43 -11.17
C SER A 160 4.07 14.65 -10.27
N VAL A 161 5.36 14.57 -10.63
CA VAL A 161 6.38 13.77 -9.89
C VAL A 161 7.70 14.54 -9.70
N HIS A 162 8.36 14.33 -8.56
CA HIS A 162 9.77 14.65 -8.29
C HIS A 162 10.45 13.47 -7.56
N VAL A 163 11.77 13.30 -7.73
CA VAL A 163 12.53 12.11 -7.28
C VAL A 163 13.73 12.49 -6.41
N ALA A 164 14.04 11.66 -5.41
CA ALA A 164 15.14 11.86 -4.45
C ALA A 164 16.50 11.33 -4.96
N ILE A 165 17.59 12.04 -4.62
CA ILE A 165 18.97 11.78 -5.08
C ILE A 165 20.04 11.68 -3.95
N PRO A 166 20.00 12.43 -2.82
CA PRO A 166 21.15 12.58 -1.91
C PRO A 166 21.77 11.28 -1.36
N THR A 167 20.95 10.35 -0.87
CA THR A 167 21.41 9.17 -0.11
C THR A 167 22.29 8.21 -0.91
N SER A 168 22.28 8.31 -2.25
CA SER A 168 23.16 7.54 -3.14
C SER A 168 24.64 7.91 -3.04
N ARG A 169 24.96 9.09 -2.47
CA ARG A 169 26.32 9.66 -2.41
C ARG A 169 27.02 9.46 -1.06
N GLY A 170 26.41 8.72 -0.13
CA GLY A 170 26.95 8.53 1.23
C GLY A 170 26.68 9.69 2.19
N GLU A 171 25.91 10.70 1.77
CA GLU A 171 25.49 11.82 2.62
C GLU A 171 24.33 11.42 3.54
N TYR A 172 24.45 11.71 4.83
CA TYR A 172 23.44 11.37 5.83
C TYR A 172 22.39 12.48 5.95
N VAL A 173 21.34 12.39 5.12
CA VAL A 173 20.18 13.30 5.15
C VAL A 173 18.99 12.62 5.83
N ARG A 174 18.38 13.31 6.80
CA ARG A 174 17.26 12.87 7.65
C ARG A 174 16.39 14.08 8.00
N TRP A 175 15.19 13.85 8.55
CA TRP A 175 14.25 14.93 8.91
C TRP A 175 14.82 16.01 9.84
N ASN A 176 15.80 15.66 10.67
CA ASN A 176 16.44 16.57 11.63
C ASN A 176 17.54 17.47 11.03
N ASN A 177 17.99 17.22 9.79
CA ASN A 177 19.01 18.04 9.11
C ASN A 177 18.66 18.38 7.63
N LEU A 178 17.45 18.00 7.18
CA LEU A 178 16.97 18.17 5.81
C LEU A 178 17.01 19.63 5.31
N LEU A 179 16.79 20.60 6.21
CA LEU A 179 16.75 22.03 5.87
C LEU A 179 18.15 22.67 5.84
N ASP A 180 19.14 22.02 6.45
CA ASP A 180 20.51 22.54 6.61
C ASP A 180 21.49 21.98 5.58
N ILE A 181 21.13 20.87 4.91
CA ILE A 181 21.93 20.22 3.86
C ILE A 181 21.36 20.58 2.48
N LEU A 182 22.12 21.34 1.70
CA LEU A 182 21.75 21.68 0.32
C LEU A 182 21.83 20.44 -0.58
N PRO A 183 20.77 20.08 -1.35
CA PRO A 183 20.80 18.96 -2.30
C PRO A 183 21.81 19.13 -3.47
N HIS A 184 22.32 20.36 -3.65
CA HIS A 184 23.33 20.72 -4.63
C HIS A 184 24.24 21.82 -4.04
N PRO A 185 25.57 21.81 -4.26
CA PRO A 185 26.49 22.78 -3.63
C PRO A 185 26.19 24.26 -3.94
N GLN A 186 25.50 24.55 -5.05
CA GLN A 186 25.09 25.91 -5.44
C GLN A 186 23.66 26.26 -4.98
N GLY A 187 23.03 25.39 -4.18
CA GLY A 187 21.64 25.50 -3.76
C GLY A 187 20.68 25.64 -4.94
N LEU A 188 19.64 26.45 -4.76
CA LEU A 188 18.68 26.81 -5.81
C LEU A 188 19.18 27.97 -6.71
N GLY A 189 20.40 28.48 -6.54
CA GLY A 189 20.93 29.62 -7.30
C GLY A 189 20.78 29.43 -8.83
N PRO A 190 21.35 28.36 -9.41
CA PRO A 190 21.22 28.06 -10.85
C PRO A 190 19.77 27.90 -11.34
N LEU A 191 18.84 27.45 -10.48
CA LEU A 191 17.42 27.32 -10.84
C LEU A 191 16.77 28.69 -11.08
N PHE A 192 17.21 29.73 -10.37
CA PHE A 192 16.66 31.08 -10.48
C PHE A 192 17.44 32.00 -11.44
N THR A 193 18.70 31.67 -11.76
CA THR A 193 19.53 32.48 -12.66
C THR A 193 19.55 32.01 -14.12
N GLY A 194 19.17 30.75 -14.38
CA GLY A 194 19.38 30.09 -15.67
C GLY A 194 20.85 29.76 -15.92
#